data_AF-A0A5N3PH55-F1
#
_entry.id   AF-A0A5N3PH55-F1
#
_cell.length_a   1.000
_cell.length_b   1.000
_cell.length_c   1.000
_cell.angle_alpha   90.00
_cell.angle_beta   90.00
_cell.angle_gamma   90.00
#
_symmetry.space_group_name_H-M   'P 1'
#
loop_
_entity.id
_entity.type
_entity.pdbx_description
1 polymer ?
#
loop_
_entity_poly.entity_id
_entity_poly.type
_entity_poly.pdbx_seq_one_letter_code
_entity_poly.pdbx_strand_id
1 'polypeptide(L)'
;MTSMTERKLKFAIDALEKIDDMLTPMSENKRRIAGDALYLIANMDESAAAPVGSEAIAAGDFEMGPLMPVEEFAQMGVDAVNSLLKERDELLAERATLIEERDEARKGWSELGHETAEWASRLAEITGRDPRLPDRMGDFWGKFQVGDKVWKHTGDYQLAGEVRGIAHTIRGHKRRYVVEHEAGFLHIYSEANLCRVCPSCGAPETPASDANGLHPDCPLPRR
;
A
#
# COMPACT_ATOMS: atom_id res chain seq x y z
N MET A 1 -57.32 8.61 29.11
CA MET A 1 -56.28 9.64 28.90
C MET A 1 -54.96 9.03 29.33
N THR A 2 -54.06 8.72 28.40
CA THR A 2 -52.73 8.19 28.74
C THR A 2 -51.94 9.27 29.48
N SER A 3 -51.26 8.85 30.55
CA SER A 3 -50.49 9.76 31.40
C SER A 3 -49.39 10.43 30.58
N MET A 4 -48.94 11.61 30.99
CA MET A 4 -47.86 12.33 30.31
C MET A 4 -46.57 11.48 30.25
N THR A 5 -46.37 10.61 31.22
CA THR A 5 -45.30 9.62 31.29
C THR A 5 -45.43 8.54 30.20
N GLU A 6 -46.63 7.99 29.95
CA GLU A 6 -46.84 7.01 28.87
C GLU A 6 -46.58 7.59 27.49
N ARG A 7 -46.93 8.86 27.26
CA ARG A 7 -46.67 9.52 25.96
C ARG A 7 -45.19 9.79 25.72
N LYS A 8 -44.45 10.19 26.77
CA LYS A 8 -42.99 10.35 26.70
C LYS A 8 -42.30 9.01 26.46
N LEU A 9 -42.73 7.95 27.15
CA LEU A 9 -42.18 6.61 26.99
C LEU A 9 -42.40 6.08 25.57
N LYS A 10 -43.62 6.25 25.04
CA LYS A 10 -43.94 5.83 23.66
C LYS A 10 -43.11 6.59 22.62
N PHE A 11 -42.93 7.90 22.79
CA PHE A 11 -42.10 8.70 21.89
C PHE A 11 -40.63 8.26 21.93
N ALA A 12 -40.10 7.93 23.12
CA ALA A 12 -38.73 7.42 23.25
C ALA A 12 -38.55 6.06 22.57
N ILE A 13 -39.53 5.15 22.71
CA ILE A 13 -39.51 3.84 22.04
C ILE A 13 -39.55 4.00 20.51
N ASP A 14 -40.48 4.80 19.99
CA ASP A 14 -40.60 5.05 18.54
C ASP A 14 -39.32 5.72 17.97
N ALA A 15 -38.65 6.57 18.76
CA ALA A 15 -37.37 7.17 18.38
C ALA A 15 -36.22 6.15 18.36
N LEU A 16 -36.18 5.22 19.32
CA LEU A 16 -35.16 4.18 19.39
C LEU A 16 -35.31 3.15 18.26
N GLU A 17 -36.53 2.73 17.92
CA GLU A 17 -36.77 1.83 16.78
C GLU A 17 -36.31 2.46 15.47
N LYS A 18 -36.56 3.76 15.30
CA LYS A 18 -36.16 4.50 14.10
C LYS A 18 -34.64 4.70 14.00
N ILE A 19 -33.95 4.79 15.14
CA ILE A 19 -32.49 4.81 15.18
C ILE A 19 -31.93 3.42 14.86
N ASP A 20 -32.52 2.34 15.37
CA ASP A 20 -32.09 0.97 15.06
C ASP A 20 -32.17 0.69 13.54
N ASP A 21 -33.29 1.04 12.90
CA ASP A 21 -33.46 0.94 11.44
C ASP A 21 -32.40 1.73 10.64
N MET A 22 -31.95 2.87 11.16
CA MET A 22 -30.88 3.67 10.57
C MET A 22 -29.48 3.07 10.78
N LEU A 23 -29.28 2.30 11.85
CA LEU A 23 -28.00 1.69 12.23
C LEU A 23 -27.78 0.32 11.57
N THR A 24 -28.84 -0.36 11.10
CA THR A 24 -28.78 -1.68 10.46
C THR A 24 -27.79 -1.79 9.28
N PRO A 25 -27.66 -0.82 8.35
CA PRO A 25 -26.68 -0.89 7.27
C PRO A 25 -25.26 -0.47 7.68
N MET A 26 -25.02 -0.06 8.93
CA MET A 26 -23.70 0.37 9.38
C MET A 26 -22.79 -0.83 9.72
N SER A 27 -21.49 -0.67 9.45
CA SER A 27 -20.46 -1.62 9.88
C SER A 27 -20.43 -1.74 11.40
N GLU A 28 -20.03 -2.90 11.91
CA GLU A 28 -20.08 -3.27 13.33
C GLU A 28 -19.41 -2.23 14.25
N ASN A 29 -18.31 -1.62 13.79
CA ASN A 29 -17.64 -0.52 14.51
C ASN A 29 -18.50 0.73 14.68
N LYS A 30 -19.31 1.07 13.69
CA LYS A 30 -20.21 2.24 13.71
C LYS A 30 -21.42 2.00 14.60
N ARG A 31 -21.94 0.77 14.65
CA ARG A 31 -22.97 0.35 15.61
C ARG A 31 -22.47 0.45 17.06
N ARG A 32 -21.22 0.07 17.31
CA ARG A 32 -20.62 0.20 18.65
C ARG A 32 -20.53 1.65 19.12
N ILE A 33 -20.06 2.56 18.26
CA ILE A 33 -19.94 3.99 18.58
C ILE A 33 -21.33 4.62 18.81
N ALA A 34 -22.33 4.28 17.99
CA ALA A 34 -23.70 4.77 18.19
C ALA A 34 -24.34 4.21 19.49
N GLY A 35 -24.09 2.95 19.81
CA GLY A 35 -24.51 2.33 21.07
C GLY A 35 -23.89 3.01 22.30
N ASP A 36 -22.58 3.30 22.25
CA ASP A 36 -21.88 4.01 23.32
C ASP A 36 -22.42 5.44 23.53
N ALA A 37 -22.76 6.14 22.44
CA ALA A 37 -23.36 7.48 22.50
C ALA A 37 -24.79 7.46 23.06
N LEU A 38 -25.63 6.50 22.65
CA LEU A 38 -26.99 6.33 23.20
C LEU A 38 -26.95 5.92 24.67
N TYR A 39 -25.99 5.08 25.06
CA TYR A 39 -25.78 4.67 26.45
C TYR A 39 -25.37 5.86 27.32
N LEU A 40 -24.51 6.77 26.82
CA LEU A 40 -24.19 8.01 27.51
C LEU A 40 -25.42 8.90 27.67
N ILE A 41 -26.21 9.10 26.61
CA ILE A 41 -27.43 9.93 26.66
C ILE A 41 -28.47 9.35 27.63
N ALA A 42 -28.67 8.02 27.62
CA ALA A 42 -29.63 7.36 28.51
C ALA A 42 -29.23 7.41 29.98
N ASN A 43 -27.92 7.45 30.30
CA ASN A 43 -27.41 7.55 31.67
C ASN A 43 -27.18 8.98 32.16
N MET A 44 -27.40 9.99 31.31
CA MET A 44 -27.32 11.39 31.72
C MET A 44 -28.49 11.85 32.62
N ASP A 45 -29.57 11.06 32.75
CA ASP A 45 -30.78 11.47 33.51
C ASP A 45 -31.02 10.70 34.83
N GLU A 46 -30.15 9.74 35.23
CA GLU A 46 -30.31 9.02 36.51
C GLU A 46 -29.10 9.09 37.47
N SER A 47 -27.90 9.52 37.02
CA SER A 47 -26.73 9.63 37.92
C SER A 47 -26.70 10.89 38.79
N ALA A 48 -27.64 11.83 38.61
CA ALA A 48 -27.83 12.95 39.53
C ALA A 48 -28.52 12.55 40.86
N ALA A 49 -28.89 11.28 41.04
CA ALA A 49 -29.55 10.77 42.25
C ALA A 49 -28.84 9.56 42.89
N ALA A 50 -27.53 9.38 42.66
CA ALA A 50 -26.74 8.50 43.53
C ALA A 50 -26.28 9.30 44.77
N PRO A 51 -26.56 8.85 46.01
CA PRO A 51 -26.05 9.49 47.21
C PRO A 51 -24.53 9.30 47.24
N VAL A 52 -23.80 10.33 46.81
CA VAL A 52 -22.35 10.43 47.01
C VAL A 52 -22.09 10.29 48.50
N GLY A 53 -21.28 9.29 48.85
CA GLY A 53 -20.87 9.01 50.23
C GLY A 53 -20.40 10.29 50.93
N SER A 54 -20.93 10.51 52.12
CA SER A 54 -20.86 11.73 52.93
C SER A 54 -19.48 12.11 53.47
N GLU A 55 -18.38 11.59 52.91
CA GLU A 55 -17.04 11.73 53.53
C GLU A 55 -16.01 12.52 52.70
N ALA A 56 -16.35 13.02 51.51
CA ALA A 56 -15.39 13.75 50.64
C ALA A 56 -15.65 15.26 50.46
N ILE A 57 -16.60 15.88 51.15
CA ILE A 57 -16.93 17.32 51.00
C ILE A 57 -16.62 18.09 52.30
N ALA A 58 -15.36 18.06 52.75
CA ALA A 58 -14.95 18.80 53.96
C ALA A 58 -13.90 19.88 53.72
N ALA A 59 -13.31 20.00 52.53
CA ALA A 59 -12.41 21.11 52.24
C ALA A 59 -12.25 21.31 50.74
N GLY A 60 -12.76 22.43 50.23
CA GLY A 60 -12.40 22.96 48.91
C GLY A 60 -13.60 23.24 48.02
N ASP A 61 -14.20 24.42 48.23
CA ASP A 61 -14.84 25.31 47.24
C ASP A 61 -14.86 24.77 45.78
N PHE A 62 -15.78 23.85 45.49
CA PHE A 62 -16.12 23.53 44.11
C PHE A 62 -17.26 24.45 43.71
N GLU A 63 -16.93 25.61 43.15
CA GLU A 63 -17.92 26.49 42.52
C GLU A 63 -18.53 25.75 41.33
N MET A 64 -19.72 25.19 41.52
CA MET A 64 -20.56 24.73 40.42
C MET A 64 -20.88 25.96 39.55
N GLY A 65 -20.22 26.04 38.40
CA GLY A 65 -20.52 27.07 37.40
C GLY A 65 -22.01 27.04 37.03
N PRO A 66 -22.54 28.16 36.50
CA PRO A 66 -23.95 28.25 36.13
C PRO A 66 -24.33 27.12 35.16
N LEU A 67 -25.37 26.38 35.51
CA LEU A 67 -25.93 25.33 34.66
C LEU A 67 -26.42 25.95 33.35
N MET A 68 -25.95 25.41 32.23
CA MET A 68 -26.41 25.74 30.89
C MET A 68 -27.94 25.48 30.76
N PRO A 69 -28.72 26.37 30.13
CA PRO A 69 -30.12 26.11 29.80
C PRO A 69 -30.26 24.87 28.89
N VAL A 70 -31.29 24.07 29.14
CA VAL A 70 -31.55 22.83 28.37
C VAL A 70 -31.70 23.11 26.87
N GLU A 71 -32.26 24.28 26.52
CA GLU A 71 -32.41 24.73 25.13
C GLU A 71 -31.07 24.99 24.45
N GLU A 72 -30.10 25.58 25.15
CA GLU A 72 -28.75 25.82 24.61
C GLU A 72 -28.00 24.49 24.39
N PHE A 73 -28.16 23.55 25.31
CA PHE A 73 -27.59 22.21 25.17
C PHE A 73 -28.20 21.46 23.97
N ALA A 74 -29.52 21.52 23.81
CA ALA A 74 -30.21 20.91 22.68
C ALA A 74 -29.78 21.52 21.34
N GLN A 75 -29.63 22.85 21.28
CA GLN A 75 -29.17 23.54 20.07
C GLN A 75 -27.74 23.15 19.71
N MET A 76 -26.84 23.07 20.69
CA MET A 76 -25.47 22.60 20.48
C MET A 76 -25.43 21.17 19.92
N GLY A 77 -26.33 20.30 20.39
CA GLY A 77 -26.47 18.94 19.84
C GLY A 77 -26.92 18.94 18.38
N VAL A 78 -27.92 19.76 18.02
CA VAL A 78 -28.39 19.90 16.63
C VAL A 78 -27.29 20.44 15.73
N ASP A 79 -26.54 21.44 16.17
CA ASP A 79 -25.45 22.04 15.41
C ASP A 79 -24.31 21.04 15.18
N ALA A 80 -23.97 20.24 16.20
CA ALA A 80 -22.98 19.17 16.08
C ALA A 80 -23.42 18.09 15.06
N VAL A 81 -24.69 17.66 15.09
CA VAL A 81 -25.23 16.69 14.13
C VAL A 81 -25.22 17.27 12.71
N ASN A 82 -25.63 18.53 12.53
CA ASN A 82 -25.59 19.18 11.22
C ASN A 82 -24.16 19.31 10.68
N SER A 83 -23.18 19.62 11.53
CA SER A 83 -21.77 19.65 11.16
C SER A 83 -21.27 18.28 10.68
N LEU A 84 -21.62 17.20 11.40
CA LEU A 84 -21.24 15.84 11.02
C LEU A 84 -21.93 15.38 9.73
N LEU A 85 -23.19 15.76 9.50
CA LEU A 85 -23.89 15.46 8.26
C LEU A 85 -23.23 16.15 7.07
N LYS A 86 -22.80 17.41 7.25
CA LYS A 86 -22.06 18.16 6.23
C LYS A 86 -20.73 17.49 5.89
N GLU A 87 -19.94 17.13 6.90
CA GLU A 87 -18.65 16.43 6.70
C GLU A 87 -18.85 15.07 5.99
N ARG A 88 -19.89 14.31 6.38
CA ARG A 88 -20.26 13.06 5.70
C ARG A 88 -20.52 13.30 4.21
N ASP A 89 -21.29 14.33 3.87
CA ASP A 89 -21.66 14.60 2.48
C ASP A 89 -20.44 15.05 1.64
N GLU A 90 -19.53 15.83 2.24
CA GLU A 90 -18.23 16.19 1.63
C GLU A 90 -17.37 14.95 1.38
N LEU A 91 -17.25 14.04 2.37
CA LEU A 91 -16.50 12.78 2.21
C LEU A 91 -17.12 11.84 1.18
N LEU A 92 -18.45 11.82 1.05
CA LEU A 92 -19.12 11.03 0.02
C LEU A 92 -18.85 11.60 -1.39
N ALA A 93 -18.77 12.91 -1.52
CA ALA A 93 -18.39 13.56 -2.77
C ALA A 93 -16.93 13.25 -3.14
N GLU A 94 -15.98 13.39 -2.21
CA GLU A 94 -14.57 13.05 -2.43
C GLU A 94 -14.38 11.56 -2.77
N ARG A 95 -15.12 10.67 -2.10
CA ARG A 95 -15.09 9.24 -2.43
C ARG A 95 -15.57 8.97 -3.86
N ALA A 96 -16.55 9.71 -4.35
CA ALA A 96 -17.04 9.54 -5.71
C ALA A 96 -15.96 9.91 -6.74
N THR A 97 -15.26 11.03 -6.55
CA THR A 97 -14.17 11.46 -7.44
C THR A 97 -13.02 10.45 -7.45
N LEU A 98 -12.61 9.93 -6.29
CA LEU A 98 -11.56 8.92 -6.20
C LEU A 98 -11.92 7.60 -6.90
N ILE A 99 -13.21 7.23 -6.91
CA ILE A 99 -13.68 6.04 -7.65
C ILE A 99 -13.54 6.27 -9.16
N GLU A 100 -13.87 7.47 -9.65
CA GLU A 100 -13.71 7.83 -11.06
C GLU A 100 -12.24 7.80 -11.47
N GLU A 101 -11.35 8.44 -10.70
CA GLU A 101 -9.89 8.45 -10.97
C GLU A 101 -9.30 7.03 -11.00
N ARG A 102 -9.70 6.18 -10.05
CA ARG A 102 -9.26 4.77 -10.02
C ARG A 102 -9.72 4.02 -11.27
N ASP A 103 -10.96 4.24 -11.70
CA ASP A 103 -11.53 3.54 -12.85
C ASP A 103 -10.90 4.04 -14.17
N GLU A 104 -10.56 5.32 -14.27
CA GLU A 104 -9.76 5.88 -15.38
C GLU A 104 -8.34 5.29 -15.41
N ALA A 105 -7.65 5.26 -14.26
CA ALA A 105 -6.34 4.63 -14.18
C ALA A 105 -6.40 3.16 -14.61
N ARG A 106 -7.44 2.42 -14.20
CA ARG A 106 -7.63 1.02 -14.60
C ARG A 106 -7.82 0.85 -16.10
N LYS A 107 -8.51 1.78 -16.78
CA LYS A 107 -8.61 1.79 -18.25
C LYS A 107 -7.24 2.01 -18.88
N GLY A 108 -6.48 3.01 -18.42
CA GLY A 108 -5.13 3.26 -18.90
C GLY A 108 -4.18 2.07 -18.75
N TRP A 109 -4.26 1.35 -17.61
CA TRP A 109 -3.49 0.11 -17.42
C TRP A 109 -3.90 -1.00 -18.38
N SER A 110 -5.18 -1.11 -18.71
CA SER A 110 -5.68 -2.10 -19.66
C SER A 110 -5.21 -1.79 -21.09
N GLU A 111 -5.24 -0.52 -21.48
CA GLU A 111 -4.73 -0.04 -22.78
C GLU A 111 -3.23 -0.30 -22.92
N LEU A 112 -2.44 0.04 -21.90
CA LEU A 112 -1.00 -0.26 -21.88
C LEU A 112 -0.72 -1.77 -21.97
N GLY A 113 -1.56 -2.60 -21.33
CA GLY A 113 -1.50 -4.05 -21.44
C GLY A 113 -1.72 -4.54 -22.86
N HIS A 114 -2.71 -3.99 -23.57
CA HIS A 114 -2.96 -4.30 -24.98
C HIS A 114 -1.81 -3.86 -25.89
N GLU A 115 -1.29 -2.65 -25.71
CA GLU A 115 -0.11 -2.17 -26.47
C GLU A 115 1.09 -3.08 -26.23
N THR A 116 1.35 -3.48 -24.98
CA THR A 116 2.47 -4.36 -24.64
C THR A 116 2.32 -5.74 -25.30
N ALA A 117 1.09 -6.29 -25.34
CA ALA A 117 0.79 -7.54 -26.02
C ALA A 117 0.95 -7.42 -27.55
N GLU A 118 0.58 -6.28 -28.13
CA GLU A 118 0.78 -5.99 -29.55
C GLU A 118 2.27 -5.90 -29.88
N TRP A 119 3.05 -5.17 -29.08
CA TRP A 119 4.50 -5.08 -29.24
C TRP A 119 5.17 -6.44 -29.10
N ALA A 120 4.75 -7.25 -28.13
CA ALA A 120 5.25 -8.61 -27.98
C ALA A 120 4.96 -9.47 -29.22
N SER A 121 3.76 -9.36 -29.79
CA SER A 121 3.38 -10.08 -31.01
C SER A 121 4.18 -9.61 -32.23
N ARG A 122 4.37 -8.29 -32.38
CA ARG A 122 5.20 -7.71 -33.46
C ARG A 122 6.65 -8.15 -33.32
N LEU A 123 7.20 -8.14 -32.11
CA LEU A 123 8.54 -8.66 -31.82
C LEU A 123 8.63 -10.15 -32.17
N ALA A 124 7.65 -10.96 -31.77
CA ALA A 124 7.60 -12.38 -32.12
C ALA A 124 7.60 -12.59 -33.64
N GLU A 125 6.82 -11.82 -34.40
CA GLU A 125 6.81 -11.88 -35.86
C GLU A 125 8.18 -11.51 -36.46
N ILE A 126 8.80 -10.44 -35.98
CA ILE A 126 10.13 -10.00 -36.45
C ILE A 126 11.18 -11.07 -36.14
N THR A 127 11.17 -11.63 -34.92
CA THR A 127 12.10 -12.70 -34.52
C THR A 127 11.83 -14.03 -35.22
N GLY A 128 10.57 -14.31 -35.61
CA GLY A 128 10.22 -15.51 -36.37
C GLY A 128 10.68 -15.45 -37.83
N ARG A 129 10.78 -14.24 -38.41
CA ARG A 129 11.31 -14.04 -39.77
C ARG A 129 12.83 -14.20 -39.86
N ASP A 130 13.56 -13.89 -38.80
CA ASP A 130 15.01 -14.12 -38.72
C ASP A 130 15.33 -14.88 -37.41
N PRO A 131 15.50 -16.21 -37.46
CA PRO A 131 15.78 -17.00 -36.26
C PRO A 131 17.14 -16.67 -35.63
N ARG A 132 18.01 -15.88 -36.29
CA ARG A 132 19.27 -15.38 -35.73
C ARG A 132 19.13 -14.00 -35.10
N LEU A 133 17.95 -13.40 -35.18
CA LEU A 133 17.67 -12.10 -34.58
C LEU A 133 17.79 -12.11 -33.04
N PRO A 134 17.44 -13.18 -32.29
CA PRO A 134 17.73 -13.26 -30.87
C PRO A 134 19.22 -13.17 -30.56
N ASP A 135 20.07 -13.82 -31.35
CA ASP A 135 21.53 -13.76 -31.18
C ASP A 135 22.05 -12.35 -31.49
N ARG A 136 21.56 -11.73 -32.58
CA ARG A 136 21.91 -10.34 -32.96
C ARG A 136 21.34 -9.28 -32.02
N MET A 137 20.17 -9.51 -31.44
CA MET A 137 19.58 -8.67 -30.40
C MET A 137 20.28 -8.90 -29.07
N GLY A 138 20.83 -10.09 -28.81
CA GLY A 138 21.71 -10.37 -27.68
C GLY A 138 22.90 -9.41 -27.65
N ASP A 139 23.50 -9.12 -28.82
CA ASP A 139 24.54 -8.10 -28.94
C ASP A 139 24.03 -6.67 -28.63
N PHE A 140 22.75 -6.41 -28.91
CA PHE A 140 22.08 -5.14 -28.63
C PHE A 140 21.68 -4.97 -27.15
N TRP A 141 21.28 -6.03 -26.46
CA TRP A 141 20.99 -6.02 -25.03
C TRP A 141 22.25 -6.23 -24.17
N GLY A 142 23.31 -6.73 -24.80
CA GLY A 142 24.57 -7.06 -24.14
C GLY A 142 24.44 -8.32 -23.29
N LYS A 143 25.59 -8.89 -22.90
CA LYS A 143 25.66 -10.13 -22.14
C LYS A 143 25.12 -10.02 -20.70
N PHE A 144 25.11 -8.82 -20.14
CA PHE A 144 24.65 -8.54 -18.77
C PHE A 144 23.57 -7.46 -18.76
N GLN A 145 22.63 -7.59 -17.83
CA GLN A 145 21.56 -6.64 -17.55
C GLN A 145 21.75 -6.02 -16.16
N VAL A 146 21.10 -4.86 -15.92
CA VAL A 146 21.08 -4.25 -14.58
C VAL A 146 20.37 -5.21 -13.62
N GLY A 147 20.98 -5.46 -12.46
CA GLY A 147 20.56 -6.44 -11.47
C GLY A 147 21.26 -7.80 -11.58
N ASP A 148 21.97 -8.08 -12.68
CA ASP A 148 22.73 -9.32 -12.80
C ASP A 148 23.87 -9.35 -11.77
N LYS A 149 23.99 -10.48 -11.05
CA LYS A 149 25.17 -10.78 -10.24
C LYS A 149 26.30 -11.25 -11.14
N VAL A 150 27.43 -10.55 -11.07
CA VAL A 150 28.59 -10.76 -11.90
C VAL A 150 29.84 -10.94 -11.05
N TRP A 151 30.82 -11.62 -11.61
CA TRP A 151 32.13 -11.83 -11.01
C TRP A 151 33.21 -11.29 -11.93
N LYS A 152 34.10 -10.46 -11.38
CA LYS A 152 35.29 -10.02 -12.11
C LYS A 152 36.32 -11.15 -12.10
N HIS A 153 36.64 -11.71 -13.28
CA HIS A 153 37.53 -12.87 -13.38
C HIS A 153 38.93 -12.56 -13.93
N THR A 154 39.25 -11.30 -14.27
CA THR A 154 40.55 -10.90 -14.85
C THR A 154 41.29 -9.86 -14.01
N GLY A 155 42.62 -9.84 -14.09
CA GLY A 155 43.51 -8.90 -13.37
C GLY A 155 43.85 -9.33 -11.94
N ASP A 156 44.40 -8.41 -11.15
CA ASP A 156 45.02 -8.71 -9.84
C ASP A 156 44.03 -8.98 -8.69
N TYR A 157 42.73 -8.80 -8.93
CA TYR A 157 41.69 -9.04 -7.94
C TYR A 157 40.44 -9.63 -8.58
N GLN A 158 39.74 -10.46 -7.81
CA GLN A 158 38.52 -11.14 -8.20
C GLN A 158 37.45 -10.86 -7.14
N LEU A 159 36.32 -10.32 -7.56
CA LEU A 159 35.25 -9.86 -6.67
C LEU A 159 33.89 -10.07 -7.32
N ALA A 160 32.91 -10.47 -6.51
CA ALA A 160 31.50 -10.45 -6.86
C ALA A 160 30.97 -9.01 -6.85
N GLY A 161 29.94 -8.77 -7.63
CA GLY A 161 29.19 -7.53 -7.62
C GLY A 161 27.88 -7.65 -8.38
N GLU A 162 27.13 -6.56 -8.40
CA GLU A 162 25.86 -6.44 -9.11
C GLU A 162 25.97 -5.33 -10.17
N VAL A 163 25.48 -5.60 -11.38
CA VAL A 163 25.45 -4.58 -12.44
C VAL A 163 24.42 -3.52 -12.06
N ARG A 164 24.86 -2.28 -11.84
CA ARG A 164 24.01 -1.12 -11.53
C ARG A 164 23.71 -0.25 -12.73
N GLY A 165 24.51 -0.34 -13.79
CA GLY A 165 24.33 0.48 -14.97
C GLY A 165 25.08 -0.03 -16.17
N ILE A 166 24.63 0.40 -17.35
CA ILE A 166 25.25 0.08 -18.64
C ILE A 166 25.56 1.41 -19.32
N ALA A 167 26.81 1.59 -19.72
CA ALA A 167 27.29 2.81 -20.37
C ALA A 167 27.95 2.47 -21.71
N HIS A 168 27.92 3.41 -22.65
CA HIS A 168 28.63 3.31 -23.91
C HIS A 168 29.75 4.35 -23.96
N THR A 169 30.95 3.94 -24.36
CA THR A 169 32.03 4.90 -24.61
C THR A 169 31.75 5.68 -25.89
N ILE A 170 31.85 7.01 -25.83
CA ILE A 170 31.64 7.90 -26.98
C ILE A 170 32.54 7.50 -28.16
N ARG A 171 33.79 7.11 -27.87
CA ARG A 171 34.71 6.59 -28.88
C ARG A 171 34.53 5.09 -29.03
N GLY A 172 34.03 4.66 -30.19
CA GLY A 172 33.95 3.25 -30.59
C GLY A 172 32.74 2.48 -30.05
N HIS A 173 31.76 3.17 -29.45
CA HIS A 173 30.48 2.60 -28.99
C HIS A 173 30.60 1.33 -28.12
N LYS A 174 31.76 1.13 -27.46
CA LYS A 174 32.01 -0.06 -26.65
C LYS A 174 31.16 0.00 -25.40
N ARG A 175 30.42 -1.08 -25.16
CA ARG A 175 29.61 -1.24 -23.96
C ARG A 175 30.50 -1.45 -22.74
N ARG A 176 30.13 -0.82 -21.63
CA ARG A 176 30.79 -0.91 -20.33
C ARG A 176 29.73 -1.11 -19.26
N TYR A 177 30.09 -1.89 -18.25
CA TYR A 177 29.20 -2.26 -17.17
C TYR A 177 29.67 -1.59 -15.90
N VAL A 178 28.78 -0.84 -15.24
CA VAL A 178 28.99 -0.28 -13.91
C VAL A 178 28.56 -1.34 -12.91
N VAL A 179 29.50 -1.83 -12.12
CA VAL A 179 29.29 -2.90 -11.15
C VAL A 179 29.53 -2.36 -9.75
N GLU A 180 28.57 -2.56 -8.86
CA GLU A 180 28.72 -2.33 -7.43
C GLU A 180 29.25 -3.60 -6.77
N HIS A 181 30.39 -3.51 -6.11
CA HIS A 181 30.95 -4.60 -5.33
C HIS A 181 30.40 -4.60 -3.90
N GLU A 182 30.41 -5.76 -3.24
CA GLU A 182 29.94 -5.91 -1.85
C GLU A 182 30.67 -5.00 -0.85
N ALA A 183 31.89 -4.57 -1.17
CA ALA A 183 32.65 -3.59 -0.39
C ALA A 183 32.11 -2.15 -0.50
N GLY A 184 31.02 -1.92 -1.24
CA GLY A 184 30.32 -0.64 -1.31
C GLY A 184 30.90 0.37 -2.30
N PHE A 185 31.65 -0.06 -3.31
CA PHE A 185 32.19 0.81 -4.34
C PHE A 185 31.75 0.40 -5.75
N LEU A 186 31.63 1.40 -6.63
CA LEU A 186 31.28 1.22 -8.04
C LEU A 186 32.53 1.20 -8.91
N HIS A 187 32.58 0.29 -9.88
CA HIS A 187 33.65 0.25 -10.86
C HIS A 187 33.13 -0.14 -12.25
N ILE A 188 33.83 0.32 -13.29
CA ILE A 188 33.42 0.17 -14.69
C ILE A 188 34.28 -0.87 -15.39
N TYR A 189 33.66 -1.92 -15.92
CA TYR A 189 34.35 -3.02 -16.57
C TYR A 189 33.97 -3.16 -18.04
N SER A 190 34.85 -3.80 -18.82
CA SER A 190 34.47 -4.35 -20.12
C SER A 190 33.76 -5.69 -19.94
N GLU A 191 33.00 -6.09 -20.94
CA GLU A 191 32.32 -7.40 -20.95
C GLU A 191 33.30 -8.57 -20.71
N ALA A 192 34.49 -8.51 -21.29
CA ALA A 192 35.50 -9.56 -21.19
C ALA A 192 36.13 -9.70 -19.79
N ASN A 193 35.82 -8.78 -18.87
CA ASN A 193 36.29 -8.85 -17.49
C ASN A 193 35.27 -9.52 -16.56
N LEU A 194 34.04 -9.76 -17.03
CA LEU A 194 32.92 -10.20 -16.21
C LEU A 194 32.42 -11.58 -16.64
N CYS A 195 31.99 -12.39 -15.68
CA CYS A 195 31.22 -13.61 -15.90
C CYS A 195 29.99 -13.59 -14.99
N ARG A 196 28.91 -14.28 -15.39
CA ARG A 196 27.71 -14.38 -14.55
C ARG A 196 28.03 -15.24 -13.32
N VAL A 197 27.40 -14.91 -12.21
CA VAL A 197 27.43 -15.74 -11.02
C VAL A 197 26.19 -16.61 -11.03
N CYS A 198 26.37 -17.92 -10.89
CA CYS A 198 25.26 -18.85 -10.84
C CYS A 198 24.39 -18.52 -9.61
N PRO A 199 23.08 -18.24 -9.77
CA PRO A 199 22.25 -17.77 -8.66
C PRO A 199 22.04 -18.81 -7.56
N SER A 200 22.19 -20.10 -7.87
CA SER A 200 21.98 -21.19 -6.90
C SER A 200 23.18 -21.43 -5.98
N CYS A 201 24.40 -21.18 -6.44
CA CYS A 201 25.61 -21.55 -5.70
C CYS A 201 26.61 -20.42 -5.49
N GLY A 202 26.42 -19.25 -6.11
CA GLY A 202 27.34 -18.12 -6.00
C GLY A 202 28.68 -18.33 -6.71
N ALA A 203 28.87 -19.45 -7.42
CA ALA A 203 30.08 -19.72 -8.17
C ALA A 203 30.08 -18.96 -9.52
N PRO A 204 31.25 -18.46 -9.97
CA PRO A 204 31.37 -17.86 -11.29
C PRO A 204 31.14 -18.92 -12.37
N GLU A 205 30.33 -18.60 -13.38
CA GLU A 205 30.20 -19.42 -14.58
C GLU A 205 31.52 -19.38 -15.37
N THR A 206 32.31 -20.44 -15.25
CA THR A 206 33.58 -20.55 -15.96
C THR A 206 33.35 -20.50 -17.47
N PRO A 207 34.01 -19.61 -18.24
CA PRO A 207 33.76 -19.43 -19.68
C PRO A 207 34.20 -20.61 -20.57
N ALA A 208 34.54 -21.77 -19.99
CA ALA A 208 35.16 -22.90 -20.65
C ALA A 208 34.32 -24.20 -20.63
N SER A 209 33.02 -24.16 -20.31
CA SER A 209 32.19 -25.35 -20.51
C SER A 209 31.68 -25.38 -21.94
N ASP A 210 32.13 -26.37 -22.69
CA ASP A 210 31.69 -26.73 -24.04
C ASP A 210 30.16 -26.73 -24.19
N ALA A 211 29.70 -26.68 -25.45
CA ALA A 211 28.33 -26.47 -25.94
C ALA A 211 27.18 -27.33 -25.35
N ASN A 212 27.43 -28.15 -24.33
CA ASN A 212 26.45 -28.98 -23.64
C ASN A 212 25.94 -28.42 -22.30
N GLY A 213 26.39 -27.24 -21.86
CA GLY A 213 25.72 -26.45 -20.80
C GLY A 213 25.61 -27.10 -19.41
N LEU A 214 26.37 -28.16 -19.13
CA LEU A 214 26.40 -28.82 -17.83
C LEU A 214 27.75 -28.58 -17.18
N HIS A 215 27.77 -27.72 -16.16
CA HIS A 215 28.92 -27.52 -15.28
C HIS A 215 29.09 -28.77 -14.40
N PRO A 216 30.18 -29.55 -14.53
CA PRO A 216 30.34 -30.82 -13.80
C PRO A 216 30.40 -30.64 -12.28
N ASP A 217 30.77 -29.45 -11.80
CA ASP A 217 30.95 -29.17 -10.36
C ASP A 217 29.90 -28.23 -9.75
N CYS A 218 28.79 -27.95 -10.44
CA CYS A 218 27.68 -27.24 -9.81
C CYS A 218 26.78 -28.27 -9.11
N PRO A 219 26.79 -28.38 -7.77
CA PRO A 219 25.95 -29.36 -7.08
C PRO A 219 24.49 -29.05 -7.43
N LEU A 220 23.84 -30.01 -8.10
CA LEU A 220 22.42 -29.90 -8.40
C LEU A 220 21.65 -29.63 -7.10
N PRO A 221 20.66 -28.72 -7.10
CA PRO A 221 19.83 -28.50 -5.93
C PRO A 221 19.21 -29.85 -5.54
N ARG A 222 19.51 -30.33 -4.32
CA ARG A 222 18.88 -31.54 -3.79
C ARG A 222 17.38 -31.29 -3.73
N ARG A 223 16.61 -32.07 -4.50
CA ARG A 223 15.15 -32.11 -4.42
C ARG A 223 14.70 -32.66 -3.07
#